data_AF-A0A7X3R7M8-F1
#
_entry.id   AF-A0A7X3R7M8-F1
#
_cell.length_a   1.000
_cell.length_b   1.000
_cell.length_c   1.000
_cell.angle_alpha   90.00
_cell.angle_beta   90.00
_cell.angle_gamma   90.00
#
_symmetry.space_group_name_H-M   'P 1'
#
loop_
_entity.id
_entity.type
_entity.pdbx_description
1 polymer ?
#
loop_
_entity_poly.entity_id
_entity_poly.type
_entity_poly.pdbx_seq_one_letter_code
_entity_poly.pdbx_strand_id
1 'polypeptide(L)'
;MSLITRYVLRLFVTAIAVSLIAFVSIFFVVDLIEQLDRFLDREVAPVYIALYYVYYTPYIFVLTIPVSLLLASLYTFGQLTRLGELTAMKASGLSVYRLLRPLLLVSAVVSGCLFWAGEWLVPHTSMKRAEIQSEHVDLRGGVGQHIRNDVYFRGVGGRQFYVRVFDGLDAEGTGVFVTEFQDSLVSSVLEAESALWKDGRWLVSNGVERRFQAGGGLSEYTTFAEREPDGWSVTPEDFMRGQKRPEEMSYGELDQ
;
A
#
# COMPACT_ATOMS: atom_id res chain seq x y z
N MET A 1 -0.57 -39.38 -14.22
CA MET A 1 -1.12 -38.31 -15.11
C MET A 1 -1.13 -38.82 -16.54
N SER A 2 -2.18 -38.55 -17.31
CA SER A 2 -2.17 -38.90 -18.75
C SER A 2 -1.14 -38.04 -19.50
N LEU A 3 -0.58 -38.57 -20.59
CA LEU A 3 0.37 -37.82 -21.45
C LEU A 3 -0.22 -36.49 -21.91
N ILE A 4 -1.50 -36.48 -22.26
CA ILE A 4 -2.25 -35.28 -22.69
C ILE A 4 -2.30 -34.24 -21.57
N THR A 5 -2.61 -34.64 -20.33
CA THR A 5 -2.63 -33.71 -19.19
C THR A 5 -1.27 -33.07 -18.97
N ARG A 6 -0.17 -33.85 -19.07
CA ARG A 6 1.18 -33.32 -18.91
C ARG A 6 1.55 -32.34 -20.02
N TYR A 7 1.12 -32.61 -21.25
CA TYR A 7 1.35 -31.72 -22.38
C TYR A 7 0.62 -30.39 -22.22
N VAL A 8 -0.69 -30.41 -21.92
CA VAL A 8 -1.48 -29.19 -21.71
C VAL A 8 -0.96 -28.40 -20.51
N LEU A 9 -0.58 -29.09 -19.43
CA LEU A 9 0.01 -28.45 -18.25
C LEU A 9 1.33 -27.76 -18.56
N ARG A 10 2.22 -28.40 -19.34
CA ARG A 10 3.47 -27.80 -19.78
C ARG A 10 3.20 -26.57 -20.64
N LEU A 11 2.29 -26.66 -21.60
CA LEU A 11 1.91 -25.55 -22.47
C LEU A 11 1.40 -24.36 -21.63
N PHE A 12 0.54 -24.62 -20.64
CA PHE A 12 0.00 -23.60 -19.75
C PHE A 12 1.06 -22.96 -18.85
N VAL A 13 1.88 -23.76 -18.16
CA VAL A 13 2.92 -23.25 -17.27
C VAL A 13 3.98 -22.46 -18.04
N THR A 14 4.36 -22.92 -19.24
CA THR A 14 5.24 -22.14 -20.12
C THR A 14 4.59 -20.83 -20.55
N ALA A 15 3.31 -20.84 -20.89
CA ALA A 15 2.59 -19.61 -21.24
C ALA A 15 2.51 -18.62 -20.07
N ILE A 16 2.27 -19.11 -18.84
CA ILE A 16 2.32 -18.27 -17.61
C ILE A 16 3.71 -17.68 -17.44
N ALA A 17 4.77 -18.50 -17.53
CA ALA A 17 6.13 -18.03 -17.29
C ALA A 17 6.53 -16.95 -18.31
N VAL A 18 6.21 -17.15 -19.59
CA VAL A 18 6.52 -16.18 -20.65
C VAL A 18 5.72 -14.90 -20.48
N SER A 19 4.41 -14.98 -20.21
CA SER A 19 3.59 -13.78 -20.01
C SER A 19 4.03 -13.01 -18.77
N LEU A 20 4.36 -13.72 -17.69
CA LEU A 20 4.82 -13.10 -16.45
C LEU A 20 6.15 -12.37 -16.62
N ILE A 21 7.13 -13.01 -17.28
CA ILE A 21 8.42 -12.36 -17.59
C ILE A 21 8.19 -11.10 -18.44
N ALA A 22 7.31 -11.17 -19.44
CA ALA A 22 7.01 -10.02 -20.29
C ALA A 22 6.39 -8.87 -19.49
N PHE A 23 5.38 -9.13 -18.67
CA PHE A 23 4.74 -8.10 -17.86
C PHE A 23 5.69 -7.52 -16.80
N VAL A 24 6.42 -8.35 -16.07
CA VAL A 24 7.41 -7.90 -15.08
C VAL A 24 8.46 -7.01 -15.74
N SER A 25 8.96 -7.39 -16.92
CA SER A 25 9.96 -6.59 -17.66
C SER A 25 9.40 -5.23 -18.07
N ILE A 26 8.15 -5.17 -18.53
CA ILE A 26 7.49 -3.91 -18.88
C ILE A 26 7.39 -3.01 -17.64
N PHE A 27 6.93 -3.53 -16.51
CA PHE A 27 6.84 -2.78 -15.27
C PHE A 27 8.20 -2.25 -14.80
N PHE A 28 9.25 -3.07 -14.91
CA PHE A 28 10.61 -2.65 -14.53
C PHE A 28 11.12 -1.53 -15.43
N VAL A 29 10.89 -1.62 -16.74
CA VAL A 29 11.32 -0.57 -17.67
C VAL A 29 10.57 0.73 -17.44
N VAL A 30 9.26 0.66 -17.23
CA VAL A 30 8.43 1.86 -16.95
C VAL A 30 8.90 2.53 -15.66
N ASP A 31 9.03 1.77 -14.58
CA ASP A 31 9.51 2.29 -13.29
C ASP A 31 10.94 2.85 -13.40
N LEU A 32 11.83 2.16 -14.11
CA LEU A 32 13.20 2.63 -14.31
C LEU A 32 13.24 3.96 -15.05
N ILE A 33 12.42 4.15 -16.08
CA ILE A 33 12.34 5.41 -16.82
C ILE A 33 11.79 6.53 -15.94
N GLU A 34 10.72 6.27 -15.18
CA GLU A 34 10.14 7.25 -14.26
C GLU A 34 11.13 7.65 -13.13
N GLN A 35 12.01 6.74 -12.73
CA GLN A 35 12.90 6.91 -11.58
C GLN A 35 14.29 7.37 -12.03
N LEU A 36 14.59 7.32 -13.34
CA LEU A 36 15.93 7.52 -13.89
C LEU A 36 16.52 8.87 -13.49
N ASP A 37 15.75 9.95 -13.68
CA ASP A 37 16.19 11.31 -13.36
C ASP A 37 16.53 11.43 -11.87
N ARG A 38 15.69 10.84 -10.99
CA ARG A 38 15.94 10.84 -9.54
C ARG A 38 17.18 10.04 -9.16
N PHE A 39 17.44 8.91 -9.79
CA PHE A 39 18.63 8.11 -9.53
C PHE A 39 19.91 8.81 -9.98
N LEU A 40 19.87 9.48 -11.14
CA LEU A 40 21.00 10.23 -11.69
C LEU A 40 21.29 11.49 -10.88
N ASP A 41 20.25 12.28 -10.56
CA ASP A 41 20.38 13.53 -9.79
C ASP A 41 20.93 13.31 -8.38
N ARG A 42 20.75 12.11 -7.81
CA ARG A 42 21.14 11.74 -6.44
C ARG A 42 22.43 10.93 -6.38
N GLU A 43 23.03 10.62 -7.53
CA GLU A 43 24.22 9.76 -7.61
C GLU A 43 24.06 8.43 -6.84
N VAL A 44 22.86 7.83 -6.91
CA VAL A 44 22.53 6.63 -6.13
C VAL A 44 23.45 5.49 -6.53
N ALA A 45 24.09 4.84 -5.55
CA ALA A 45 24.98 3.72 -5.84
C ALA A 45 24.20 2.57 -6.53
N PRO A 46 24.77 1.93 -7.57
CA PRO A 46 24.08 0.86 -8.33
C PRO A 46 23.57 -0.30 -7.48
N VAL A 47 24.22 -0.56 -6.34
CA VAL A 47 23.82 -1.58 -5.36
C VAL A 47 22.43 -1.27 -4.78
N TYR A 48 22.14 -0.02 -4.45
CA TYR A 48 20.84 0.38 -3.90
C TYR A 48 19.74 0.35 -4.96
N ILE A 49 20.07 0.67 -6.20
CA ILE A 49 19.14 0.53 -7.34
C ILE A 49 18.78 -0.96 -7.53
N ALA A 50 19.77 -1.86 -7.52
CA ALA A 50 19.51 -3.30 -7.62
C ALA A 50 18.66 -3.81 -6.45
N LEU A 51 18.97 -3.37 -5.23
CA LEU A 51 18.23 -3.76 -4.03
C LEU A 51 16.80 -3.23 -4.02
N TYR A 52 16.57 -2.00 -4.52
CA TYR A 52 15.25 -1.43 -4.74
C TYR A 52 14.40 -2.33 -5.64
N TYR A 53 14.91 -2.74 -6.80
CA TYR A 53 14.18 -3.63 -7.71
C TYR A 53 13.95 -5.03 -7.14
N VAL A 54 14.90 -5.57 -6.37
CA VAL A 54 14.70 -6.85 -5.66
C VAL A 54 13.53 -6.76 -4.68
N TYR A 55 13.41 -5.68 -3.91
CA TYR A 55 12.29 -5.48 -3.00
C TYR A 55 10.98 -5.06 -3.69
N TYR A 56 11.06 -4.48 -4.88
CA TYR A 56 9.89 -4.16 -5.68
C TYR A 56 9.29 -5.39 -6.39
N THR A 57 10.12 -6.40 -6.65
CA THR A 57 9.76 -7.61 -7.40
C THR A 57 8.52 -8.33 -6.85
N PRO A 58 8.39 -8.61 -5.53
CA PRO A 58 7.21 -9.31 -4.99
C PRO A 58 5.89 -8.56 -5.22
N TYR A 59 5.92 -7.23 -5.11
CA TYR A 59 4.75 -6.39 -5.35
C TYR A 59 4.29 -6.50 -6.82
N ILE A 60 5.24 -6.41 -7.77
CA ILE A 60 4.92 -6.57 -9.19
C ILE A 60 4.39 -7.97 -9.48
N PHE A 61 4.94 -9.01 -8.87
CA PHE A 61 4.43 -10.37 -9.04
C PHE A 61 2.96 -10.49 -8.60
N VAL A 62 2.58 -9.90 -7.47
CA VAL A 62 1.19 -9.93 -7.00
C VAL A 62 0.23 -9.26 -7.99
N LEU A 63 0.65 -8.16 -8.61
CA LEU A 63 -0.15 -7.45 -9.62
C LEU A 63 -0.21 -8.20 -10.96
N THR A 64 0.90 -8.80 -11.40
CA THR A 64 1.04 -9.32 -12.77
C THR A 64 0.62 -10.78 -12.93
N ILE A 65 0.69 -11.60 -11.86
CA ILE A 65 0.31 -13.02 -11.93
C ILE A 65 -1.15 -13.24 -12.38
N PRO A 66 -2.16 -12.52 -11.86
CA PRO A 66 -3.55 -12.70 -12.29
C PRO A 66 -3.75 -12.45 -13.79
N VAL A 67 -3.14 -11.38 -14.32
CA VAL A 67 -3.19 -11.03 -15.75
C VAL A 67 -2.43 -12.07 -16.59
N SER A 68 -1.29 -12.54 -16.09
CA SER A 68 -0.47 -13.59 -16.72
C SER A 68 -1.21 -14.92 -16.82
N LEU A 69 -1.95 -15.30 -15.77
CA LEU A 69 -2.82 -16.49 -15.73
C LEU A 69 -3.93 -16.42 -16.77
N LEU A 70 -4.59 -15.26 -16.88
CA LEU A 70 -5.62 -15.04 -17.89
C LEU A 70 -5.04 -15.19 -19.31
N LEU A 71 -3.94 -14.52 -19.59
CA LEU A 71 -3.28 -14.60 -20.90
C LEU A 71 -2.81 -16.03 -21.22
N ALA A 72 -2.24 -16.73 -20.24
CA ALA A 72 -1.80 -18.11 -20.40
C ALA A 72 -2.96 -19.06 -20.67
N SER A 73 -4.11 -18.85 -20.03
CA SER A 73 -5.32 -19.64 -20.27
C SER A 73 -5.82 -19.45 -21.71
N LEU A 74 -5.91 -18.19 -22.15
CA LEU A 74 -6.33 -17.84 -23.50
C LEU A 74 -5.36 -18.42 -24.55
N TYR A 75 -4.05 -18.26 -24.31
CA TYR A 75 -3.03 -18.79 -25.19
C TYR A 75 -3.09 -20.32 -25.30
N THR A 76 -3.22 -21.01 -24.16
CA THR A 76 -3.26 -22.48 -24.12
C THR A 76 -4.45 -23.02 -24.90
N PHE A 77 -5.67 -22.53 -24.60
CA PHE A 77 -6.87 -22.98 -25.32
C PHE A 77 -6.89 -22.51 -26.77
N GLY A 78 -6.37 -21.31 -27.05
CA GLY A 78 -6.20 -20.78 -28.40
C GLY A 78 -5.28 -21.67 -29.24
N GLN A 79 -4.14 -22.09 -28.71
CA GLN A 79 -3.20 -23.00 -29.37
C GLN A 79 -3.82 -24.37 -29.64
N LEU A 80 -4.45 -24.98 -28.62
CA LEU A 80 -5.12 -26.28 -28.77
C LEU A 80 -6.24 -26.24 -29.82
N THR A 81 -6.95 -25.11 -29.92
CA THR A 81 -8.02 -24.91 -30.90
C THR A 81 -7.43 -24.70 -32.29
N ARG A 82 -6.41 -23.85 -32.43
CA ARG A 82 -5.78 -23.52 -33.73
C ARG A 82 -5.15 -24.75 -34.38
N LEU A 83 -4.53 -25.61 -33.59
CA LEU A 83 -3.90 -26.85 -34.08
C LEU A 83 -4.91 -28.00 -34.28
N GLY A 84 -6.20 -27.77 -33.97
CA GLY A 84 -7.24 -28.81 -34.05
C GLY A 84 -7.13 -29.89 -32.96
N GLU A 85 -6.17 -29.78 -32.03
CA GLU A 85 -5.94 -30.75 -30.95
C GLU A 85 -7.14 -30.83 -30.01
N LEU A 86 -7.79 -29.70 -29.72
CA LEU A 86 -9.00 -29.67 -28.90
C LEU A 86 -10.16 -30.43 -29.56
N THR A 87 -10.32 -30.26 -30.87
CA THR A 87 -11.34 -30.96 -31.66
C THR A 87 -11.04 -32.46 -31.73
N ALA A 88 -9.79 -32.84 -31.96
CA ALA A 88 -9.35 -34.23 -31.98
C ALA A 88 -9.58 -34.93 -30.63
N MET A 89 -9.24 -34.26 -29.52
CA MET A 89 -9.50 -34.76 -28.17
C MET A 89 -10.99 -34.99 -27.93
N LYS A 90 -11.85 -34.03 -28.30
CA LYS A 90 -13.32 -34.18 -28.19
C LYS A 90 -13.85 -35.33 -29.04
N ALA A 91 -13.38 -35.46 -30.28
CA ALA A 91 -13.75 -36.56 -31.17
C ALA A 91 -13.32 -37.94 -30.63
N SER A 92 -12.24 -37.98 -29.86
CA SER A 92 -11.74 -39.19 -29.18
C SER A 92 -12.51 -39.53 -27.89
N GLY A 93 -13.59 -38.81 -27.58
CA GLY A 93 -14.37 -39.00 -26.36
C GLY A 93 -13.73 -38.43 -25.09
N LEU A 94 -12.66 -37.63 -25.19
CA LEU A 94 -12.06 -36.99 -24.03
C LEU A 94 -12.90 -35.78 -23.60
N SER A 95 -13.35 -35.80 -22.35
CA SER A 95 -14.03 -34.68 -21.73
C SER A 95 -13.08 -33.49 -21.55
N VAL A 96 -13.48 -32.32 -22.05
CA VAL A 96 -12.76 -31.04 -21.87
C VAL A 96 -12.63 -30.69 -20.39
N TYR A 97 -13.60 -31.07 -19.55
CA TYR A 97 -13.54 -30.85 -18.11
C TYR A 97 -12.36 -31.55 -17.43
N ARG A 98 -11.89 -32.67 -18.00
CA ARG A 98 -10.69 -33.36 -17.48
C ARG A 98 -9.41 -32.54 -17.74
N LEU A 99 -9.38 -31.71 -18.78
CA LEU A 99 -8.28 -30.78 -19.05
C LEU A 99 -8.31 -29.56 -18.13
N LEU A 100 -9.50 -29.10 -17.73
CA LEU A 100 -9.67 -27.97 -16.81
C LEU A 100 -9.19 -28.26 -15.38
N ARG A 101 -9.33 -29.49 -14.88
CA ARG A 101 -8.92 -29.87 -13.51
C ARG A 101 -7.44 -29.52 -13.18
N PRO A 102 -6.44 -29.93 -13.96
CA PRO A 102 -5.04 -29.60 -13.68
C PRO A 102 -4.75 -28.10 -13.80
N LEU A 103 -5.42 -27.40 -14.73
CA LEU A 103 -5.33 -25.94 -14.88
C LEU A 103 -5.82 -25.24 -13.60
N LEU A 104 -7.01 -25.61 -13.13
CA LEU A 104 -7.61 -25.08 -11.90
C LEU A 104 -6.76 -25.38 -10.67
N LEU A 105 -6.17 -26.59 -10.59
CA LEU A 105 -5.29 -26.94 -9.48
C LEU A 105 -4.04 -26.04 -9.44
N VAL A 106 -3.42 -25.79 -10.60
CA VAL A 106 -2.29 -24.84 -10.67
C VAL A 106 -2.75 -23.43 -10.28
N SER A 107 -3.85 -22.94 -10.83
CA SER A 107 -4.37 -21.61 -10.48
C SER A 107 -4.69 -21.47 -9.00
N ALA A 108 -5.25 -22.51 -8.36
CA ALA A 108 -5.54 -22.51 -6.93
C ALA A 108 -4.25 -22.48 -6.08
N VAL A 109 -3.23 -23.26 -6.46
CA VAL A 109 -1.92 -23.22 -5.80
C VAL A 109 -1.27 -21.85 -5.94
N VAL A 110 -1.29 -21.27 -7.15
CA VAL A 110 -0.75 -19.93 -7.41
C VAL A 110 -1.51 -18.88 -6.61
N SER A 111 -2.85 -18.98 -6.53
CA SER A 111 -3.67 -18.08 -5.70
C SER A 111 -3.33 -18.18 -4.20
N GLY A 112 -3.08 -19.39 -3.69
CA GLY A 112 -2.65 -19.58 -2.31
C GLY A 112 -1.27 -18.97 -2.03
N CYS A 113 -0.32 -19.15 -2.96
CA CYS A 113 1.00 -18.52 -2.88
C CYS A 113 0.90 -16.99 -2.93
N LEU A 114 0.03 -16.45 -3.79
CA LEU A 114 -0.23 -15.01 -3.90
C LEU A 114 -0.80 -14.44 -2.61
N PHE A 115 -1.77 -15.12 -2.01
CA PHE A 115 -2.36 -14.69 -0.74
C PHE A 115 -1.30 -14.65 0.36
N TRP A 116 -0.49 -15.70 0.49
CA TRP A 116 0.61 -15.74 1.45
C TRP A 116 1.65 -14.64 1.19
N ALA A 117 2.01 -14.41 -0.07
CA ALA A 117 2.94 -13.35 -0.44
C ALA A 117 2.37 -11.95 -0.15
N GLY A 118 1.10 -11.70 -0.46
CA GLY A 118 0.43 -10.43 -0.19
C GLY A 118 0.34 -10.11 1.30
N GLU A 119 0.16 -11.12 2.14
CA GLU A 119 0.01 -10.91 3.58
C GLU A 119 1.36 -10.74 4.31
N TRP A 120 2.41 -11.47 3.91
CA TRP A 120 3.69 -11.48 4.65
C TRP A 120 4.84 -10.87 3.88
N LEU A 121 4.96 -11.21 2.59
CA LEU A 121 6.14 -10.86 1.79
C LEU A 121 6.06 -9.41 1.31
N VAL A 122 4.93 -9.02 0.71
CA VAL A 122 4.74 -7.69 0.11
C VAL A 122 4.89 -6.58 1.14
N PRO A 123 4.23 -6.60 2.32
CA PRO A 123 4.35 -5.50 3.27
C PRO A 123 5.80 -5.33 3.76
N HIS A 124 6.50 -6.45 4.03
CA HIS A 124 7.88 -6.43 4.48
C HIS A 124 8.84 -5.90 3.42
N THR A 125 8.69 -6.32 2.16
CA THR A 125 9.55 -5.85 1.08
C THR A 125 9.22 -4.42 0.66
N SER A 126 7.95 -4.02 0.69
CA SER A 126 7.53 -2.65 0.43
C SER A 126 8.08 -1.67 1.46
N MET A 127 8.12 -2.05 2.75
CA MET A 127 8.76 -1.24 3.79
C MET A 127 10.25 -1.03 3.52
N LYS A 128 11.00 -2.10 3.18
CA LYS A 128 12.42 -1.98 2.85
C LYS A 128 12.68 -1.18 1.57
N ARG A 129 11.79 -1.30 0.58
CA ARG A 129 11.83 -0.47 -0.63
C ARG A 129 11.64 1.01 -0.29
N ALA A 130 10.65 1.31 0.57
CA ALA A 130 10.36 2.67 1.02
C ALA A 130 11.53 3.26 1.83
N GLU A 131 12.18 2.45 2.67
CA GLU A 131 13.40 2.85 3.40
C GLU A 131 14.51 3.28 2.44
N ILE A 132 14.87 2.43 1.47
CA ILE A 132 15.89 2.75 0.46
C ILE A 132 15.52 4.00 -0.34
N GLN A 133 14.25 4.10 -0.75
CA GLN A 133 13.77 5.26 -1.50
C GLN A 133 13.90 6.55 -0.66
N SER A 134 13.55 6.50 0.61
CA SER A 134 13.59 7.65 1.52
C SER A 134 15.01 8.10 1.89
N GLU A 135 15.95 7.16 1.96
CA GLU A 135 17.33 7.42 2.38
C GLU A 135 18.21 7.83 1.19
N HIS A 136 18.00 7.23 0.03
CA HIS A 136 18.91 7.37 -1.10
C HIS A 136 18.32 8.10 -2.32
N VAL A 137 16.98 8.16 -2.48
CA VAL A 137 16.34 8.60 -3.74
C VAL A 137 15.56 9.91 -3.56
N ASP A 138 14.87 10.10 -2.44
CA ASP A 138 14.07 11.31 -2.20
C ASP A 138 14.91 12.46 -1.60
N LEU A 139 14.60 13.69 -2.03
CA LEU A 139 15.09 14.97 -1.48
C LEU A 139 14.96 15.11 0.05
N ARG A 140 14.13 14.28 0.68
CA ARG A 140 13.75 14.37 2.09
C ARG A 140 14.69 13.65 3.06
N GLY A 141 15.66 12.87 2.56
CA GLY A 141 16.54 12.01 3.36
C GLY A 141 17.46 12.69 4.39
N GLY A 142 17.55 14.02 4.46
CA GLY A 142 18.37 14.72 5.47
C GLY A 142 17.66 15.75 6.34
N VAL A 143 16.54 16.33 5.89
CA VAL A 143 15.83 17.45 6.57
C VAL A 143 14.30 17.28 6.53
N GLY A 144 13.79 16.32 5.75
CA GLY A 144 12.35 16.14 5.51
C GLY A 144 11.79 14.79 5.96
N GLN A 145 12.58 13.98 6.67
CA GLN A 145 12.10 12.74 7.27
C GLN A 145 11.43 12.98 8.63
N HIS A 146 11.84 14.02 9.36
CA HIS A 146 11.16 14.46 10.57
C HIS A 146 10.00 15.41 10.27
N ILE A 147 10.10 16.25 9.23
CA ILE A 147 9.04 17.19 8.86
C ILE A 147 8.04 16.55 7.89
N ARG A 148 6.80 16.30 8.34
CA ARG A 148 5.69 15.85 7.51
C ARG A 148 4.67 16.97 7.33
N ASN A 149 4.27 17.20 6.08
CA ASN A 149 3.24 18.17 5.76
C ASN A 149 1.88 17.48 5.60
N ASP A 150 0.82 18.18 5.98
CA ASP A 150 -0.59 17.78 5.81
C ASP A 150 -0.90 16.38 6.35
N VAL A 151 -0.55 16.15 7.61
CA VAL A 151 -0.78 14.86 8.27
C VAL A 151 -2.23 14.78 8.72
N TYR A 152 -2.97 13.81 8.18
CA TYR A 152 -4.33 13.48 8.60
C TYR A 152 -4.33 12.15 9.35
N PHE A 153 -4.89 12.16 10.55
CA PHE A 153 -4.99 10.98 11.39
C PHE A 153 -6.37 10.90 12.04
N ARG A 154 -6.97 9.71 12.05
CA ARG A 154 -8.22 9.46 12.77
C ARG A 154 -7.88 8.70 14.05
N GLY A 155 -8.02 9.36 15.19
CA GLY A 155 -7.80 8.77 16.50
C GLY A 155 -9.03 8.06 17.06
N VAL A 156 -8.81 7.43 18.21
CA VAL A 156 -9.84 6.70 18.96
C VAL A 156 -10.97 7.65 19.39
N GLY A 157 -12.21 7.14 19.36
CA GLY A 157 -13.39 7.93 19.75
C GLY A 157 -13.93 8.87 18.68
N GLY A 158 -13.57 8.66 17.40
CA GLY A 158 -14.09 9.45 16.28
C GLY A 158 -13.44 10.83 16.15
N ARG A 159 -12.29 11.06 16.77
CA ARG A 159 -11.53 12.32 16.66
C ARG A 159 -10.68 12.31 15.39
N GLN A 160 -10.75 13.39 14.62
CA GLN A 160 -9.91 13.61 13.45
C GLN A 160 -8.88 14.69 13.74
N PHE A 161 -7.62 14.35 13.56
CA PHE A 161 -6.47 15.21 13.70
C PHE A 161 -5.98 15.60 12.31
N TYR A 162 -5.73 16.89 12.12
CA TYR A 162 -5.03 17.43 10.97
C TYR A 162 -3.90 18.32 11.49
N VAL A 163 -2.68 18.05 11.05
CA VAL A 163 -1.49 18.83 11.39
C VAL A 163 -0.85 19.31 10.11
N ARG A 164 -0.72 20.63 9.96
CA ARG A 164 -0.17 21.23 8.72
C ARG A 164 1.29 20.87 8.52
N VAL A 165 2.10 20.99 9.57
CA VAL A 165 3.53 20.64 9.56
C VAL A 165 3.82 19.93 10.88
N PHE A 166 4.34 18.72 10.84
CA PHE A 166 4.73 17.97 12.02
C PHE A 166 6.21 17.65 11.97
N ASP A 167 6.98 18.10 12.96
CA ASP A 167 8.39 17.82 13.15
C ASP A 167 8.57 16.67 14.16
N GLY A 168 9.03 15.52 13.68
CA GLY A 168 9.29 14.34 14.49
C GLY A 168 10.57 14.36 15.33
N LEU A 169 11.50 15.30 15.12
CA LEU A 169 12.70 15.46 15.96
C LEU A 169 12.35 16.19 17.25
N ASP A 170 11.67 17.32 17.09
CA ASP A 170 11.23 18.15 18.20
C ASP A 170 9.87 17.71 18.77
N ALA A 171 9.23 16.72 18.12
CA ALA A 171 7.89 16.23 18.41
C ALA A 171 6.88 17.38 18.51
N GLU A 172 6.95 18.28 17.52
CA GLU A 172 6.20 19.53 17.45
C GLU A 172 5.31 19.56 16.20
N GLY A 173 4.01 19.82 16.37
CA GLY A 173 3.08 20.09 15.28
C GLY A 173 2.76 21.57 15.17
N THR A 174 2.85 22.16 13.99
CA THR A 174 2.39 23.51 13.67
C THR A 174 1.08 23.45 12.89
N GLY A 175 0.11 24.31 13.25
CA GLY A 175 -1.20 24.38 12.61
C GLY A 175 -2.02 23.11 12.86
N VAL A 176 -2.40 22.90 14.11
CA VAL A 176 -3.10 21.70 14.58
C VAL A 176 -4.60 21.96 14.60
N PHE A 177 -5.35 21.08 13.94
CA PHE A 177 -6.80 21.09 13.89
C PHE A 177 -7.33 19.74 14.38
N VAL A 178 -8.14 19.75 15.42
CA VAL A 178 -8.76 18.54 15.96
C VAL A 178 -10.26 18.69 15.90
N THR A 179 -10.92 17.78 15.20
CA THR A 179 -12.37 17.73 15.07
C THR A 179 -12.90 16.51 15.80
N GLU A 180 -13.82 16.71 16.73
CA GLU A 180 -14.50 15.63 17.44
C GLU A 180 -15.91 15.45 16.88
N PHE A 181 -16.30 14.19 16.72
CA PHE A 181 -17.61 13.82 16.21
C PHE A 181 -18.38 13.05 17.28
N GLN A 182 -19.64 13.42 17.49
CA GLN A 182 -20.60 12.71 18.33
C GLN A 182 -21.85 12.42 17.48
N ASP A 183 -22.25 11.15 17.38
CA ASP A 183 -23.37 10.70 16.53
C ASP A 183 -23.30 11.20 15.08
N SER A 184 -22.10 11.20 14.49
CA SER A 184 -21.79 11.70 13.13
C SER A 184 -21.94 13.22 12.93
N LEU A 185 -22.20 13.97 14.01
CA LEU A 185 -22.22 15.43 14.01
C LEU A 185 -20.94 15.97 14.65
N VAL A 186 -20.43 17.10 14.16
CA VAL A 186 -19.28 17.77 14.75
C VAL A 186 -19.68 18.35 16.10
N SER A 187 -19.07 17.85 17.18
CA SER A 187 -19.31 18.31 18.55
C SER A 187 -18.33 19.40 18.97
N SER A 188 -17.07 19.29 18.56
CA SER A 188 -16.03 20.28 18.87
C SER A 188 -14.99 20.40 17.75
N VAL A 189 -14.46 21.60 17.57
CA VAL A 189 -13.28 21.88 16.74
C VAL A 189 -12.29 22.66 17.57
N LEU A 190 -11.09 22.13 17.71
CA LEU A 190 -9.94 22.78 18.33
C LEU A 190 -8.96 23.16 17.23
N GLU A 191 -8.61 24.44 17.17
CA GLU A 191 -7.57 24.97 16.30
C GLU A 191 -6.46 25.53 17.17
N ALA A 192 -5.20 25.21 16.85
CA ALA A 192 -4.05 25.69 17.60
C ALA A 192 -2.85 25.98 16.70
N GLU A 193 -2.04 26.93 17.14
CA GLU A 193 -0.84 27.35 16.42
C GLU A 193 0.25 26.28 16.50
N SER A 194 0.50 25.74 17.70
CA SER A 194 1.47 24.67 17.90
C SER A 194 1.03 23.63 18.92
N ALA A 195 1.56 22.42 18.80
CA ALA A 195 1.42 21.34 19.77
C ALA A 195 2.77 20.67 19.98
N LEU A 196 3.30 20.74 21.20
CA LEU A 196 4.56 20.14 21.59
C LEU A 196 4.31 18.89 22.43
N TRP A 197 5.01 17.80 22.14
CA TRP A 197 4.99 16.62 23.01
C TRP A 197 6.08 16.72 24.08
N LYS A 198 5.69 16.69 25.36
CA LYS A 198 6.61 16.72 26.50
C LYS A 198 6.12 15.83 27.64
N ASP A 199 7.03 15.04 28.21
CA ASP A 199 6.76 14.16 29.37
C ASP A 199 5.53 13.23 29.19
N GLY A 200 5.35 12.70 27.97
CA GLY A 200 4.26 11.78 27.65
C GLY A 200 2.90 12.45 27.40
N ARG A 201 2.88 13.77 27.19
CA ARG A 201 1.65 14.56 27.04
C ARG A 201 1.78 15.62 25.94
N TRP A 202 0.67 15.98 25.33
CA TRP A 202 0.60 17.09 24.37
C TRP A 202 0.36 18.40 25.10
N LEU A 203 1.17 19.41 24.79
CA LEU A 203 1.00 20.79 25.22
C LEU A 203 0.65 21.61 23.99
N VAL A 204 -0.58 22.13 23.95
CA VAL A 204 -1.09 22.88 22.81
C VAL A 204 -1.08 24.36 23.16
N SER A 205 -0.50 25.17 22.28
CA SER A 205 -0.28 26.59 22.50
C SER A 205 -1.07 27.46 21.51
N ASN A 206 -1.55 28.59 22.01
CA ASN A 206 -2.32 29.60 21.27
C ASN A 206 -3.48 28.99 20.47
N GLY A 207 -4.43 28.40 21.19
CA GLY A 207 -5.54 27.68 20.59
C GLY A 207 -6.91 28.27 20.89
N VAL A 208 -7.86 27.94 20.02
CA VAL A 208 -9.27 28.24 20.15
C VAL A 208 -10.05 26.94 20.07
N GLU A 209 -10.80 26.62 21.11
CA GLU A 209 -11.75 25.52 21.11
C GLU A 209 -13.16 26.07 20.86
N ARG A 210 -13.81 25.56 19.82
CA ARG A 210 -15.22 25.83 19.52
C ARG A 210 -16.05 24.59 19.79
N ARG A 211 -16.99 24.69 20.73
CA ARG A 211 -17.96 23.62 21.01
C ARG A 211 -19.32 23.94 20.41
N PHE A 212 -19.89 22.96 19.72
CA PHE A 212 -21.20 23.07 19.09
C PHE A 212 -22.25 22.39 19.96
N GLN A 213 -23.30 23.13 20.31
CA GLN A 213 -24.45 22.56 21.01
C GLN A 213 -25.40 21.91 20.00
N ALA A 214 -25.92 20.72 20.34
CA ALA A 214 -26.92 20.03 19.53
C ALA A 214 -28.18 20.90 19.41
N GLY A 215 -28.51 21.33 18.18
CA GLY A 215 -29.71 22.15 17.90
C GLY A 215 -29.47 23.57 17.38
N GLY A 216 -28.24 23.95 17.02
CA GLY A 216 -27.96 25.24 16.36
C GLY A 216 -27.85 26.44 17.30
N GLY A 217 -27.61 26.19 18.60
CA GLY A 217 -27.31 27.22 19.59
C GLY A 217 -25.95 27.89 19.36
N LEU A 218 -25.72 29.02 20.06
CA LEU A 218 -24.46 29.75 20.03
C LEU A 218 -23.29 28.82 20.38
N SER A 219 -22.28 28.78 19.52
CA SER A 219 -21.07 28.01 19.78
C SER A 219 -20.25 28.68 20.88
N GLU A 220 -19.84 27.92 21.89
CA GLU A 220 -18.94 28.42 22.94
C GLU A 220 -17.51 28.48 22.39
N TYR A 221 -16.90 29.66 22.50
CA TYR A 221 -15.51 29.90 22.12
C TYR A 221 -14.68 30.00 23.40
N THR A 222 -13.72 29.09 23.55
CA THR A 222 -12.73 29.17 24.63
C THR A 222 -11.36 29.36 24.01
N THR A 223 -10.76 30.52 24.22
CA THR A 223 -9.37 30.79 23.85
C THR A 223 -8.44 30.40 25.01
N PHE A 224 -7.28 29.84 24.68
CA PHE A 224 -6.28 29.46 25.67
C PHE A 224 -4.87 29.75 25.17
N ALA A 225 -3.99 30.16 26.07
CA ALA A 225 -2.59 30.41 25.78
C ALA A 225 -1.78 29.10 25.76
N GLU A 226 -1.98 28.24 26.76
CA GLU A 226 -1.43 26.89 26.82
C GLU A 226 -2.47 25.96 27.44
N ARG A 227 -2.61 24.75 26.88
CA ARG A 227 -3.53 23.74 27.42
C ARG A 227 -3.03 22.33 27.15
N GLU A 228 -3.20 21.46 28.13
CA GLU A 228 -3.12 20.01 27.96
C GLU A 228 -4.50 19.52 27.49
N PRO A 229 -4.63 18.96 26.27
CA PRO A 229 -5.90 18.46 25.78
C PRO A 229 -6.22 17.07 26.36
N ASP A 230 -7.41 16.95 26.94
CA ASP A 230 -7.84 15.70 27.57
C ASP A 230 -8.19 14.61 26.53
N GLY A 231 -7.67 13.40 26.76
CA GLY A 231 -8.02 12.21 25.99
C GLY A 231 -7.37 12.11 24.60
N TRP A 232 -6.29 12.85 24.34
CA TRP A 232 -5.44 12.59 23.17
C TRP A 232 -4.58 11.36 23.45
N SER A 233 -5.02 10.20 22.97
CA SER A 233 -4.26 8.94 23.08
C SER A 233 -3.23 8.75 21.96
N VAL A 234 -3.00 9.77 21.14
CA VAL A 234 -2.13 9.73 19.95
C VAL A 234 -0.69 10.07 20.33
N THR A 235 0.27 9.35 19.77
CA THR A 235 1.70 9.55 20.02
C THR A 235 2.37 10.26 18.83
N PRO A 236 3.52 10.93 19.03
CA PRO A 236 4.31 11.50 17.94
C PRO A 236 4.64 10.47 16.84
N GLU A 237 4.87 9.21 17.22
CA GLU A 237 5.14 8.13 16.27
C GLU A 237 3.97 7.88 15.31
N ASP A 238 2.73 8.08 15.75
CA ASP A 238 1.54 7.89 14.91
C ASP A 238 1.47 8.93 13.78
N PHE A 239 1.97 10.15 14.02
CA PHE A 239 2.08 11.20 12.99
C PHE A 239 3.28 10.95 12.05
N MET A 240 4.34 10.30 12.57
CA MET A 240 5.54 9.96 11.80
C MET A 240 5.39 8.71 10.93
N ARG A 241 4.53 7.75 11.31
CA ARG A 241 4.24 6.58 10.46
C ARG A 241 3.74 7.05 9.10
N GLY A 242 4.50 6.74 8.06
CA GLY A 242 4.07 6.92 6.69
C GLY A 242 2.73 6.22 6.49
N GLN A 243 1.73 6.91 5.93
CA GLN A 243 0.55 6.22 5.42
C GLN A 243 1.05 5.28 4.33
N LYS A 244 1.12 3.98 4.64
CA LYS A 244 1.31 2.94 3.64
C LYS A 244 0.16 3.08 2.64
N ARG A 245 0.45 2.92 1.35
CA ARG A 245 -0.63 2.83 0.37
C ARG A 245 -1.48 1.60 0.75
N PRO A 246 -2.82 1.66 0.65
CA PRO A 246 -3.67 0.51 0.98
C PRO A 246 -3.27 -0.78 0.23
N GLU A 247 -2.70 -0.65 -0.96
CA GLU A 247 -2.20 -1.74 -1.81
C GLU A 247 -0.92 -2.42 -1.25
N GLU A 248 -0.25 -1.80 -0.28
CA GLU A 248 0.97 -2.27 0.38
C GLU A 248 0.71 -2.73 1.83
N MET A 249 -0.52 -2.61 2.30
CA MET A 249 -0.95 -3.02 3.63
C MET A 249 -1.34 -4.49 3.63
N SER A 250 -1.06 -5.18 4.74
CA SER A 250 -1.60 -6.52 4.99
C SER A 250 -3.11 -6.48 5.24
N TYR A 251 -3.80 -7.61 5.11
CA TYR A 251 -5.24 -7.69 5.36
C TYR A 251 -5.60 -7.28 6.79
N GLY A 252 -4.80 -7.68 7.78
CA GLY A 252 -5.00 -7.29 9.18
C GLY A 252 -4.74 -5.81 9.49
N GLU A 253 -3.92 -5.14 8.67
CA GLU A 253 -3.73 -3.68 8.75
C GLU A 253 -4.87 -2.92 8.06
N LEU A 254 -5.54 -3.51 7.07
CA LEU A 254 -6.67 -2.91 6.36
C LEU A 254 -7.99 -2.95 7.16
N ASP A 255 -8.12 -3.89 8.09
CA ASP A 255 -9.33 -4.10 8.90
C ASP A 255 -9.35 -3.22 10.19
N GLN A 256 -8.30 -2.43 10.44
CA GLN A 256 -8.15 -1.50 11.57
C GLN A 256 -8.42 -0.05 11.16
#